data_AF-A0A942GBN2-F1
#
_entry.id   AF-A0A942GBN2-F1
#
_cell.length_a   1.000
_cell.length_b   1.000
_cell.length_c   1.000
_cell.angle_alpha   90.00
_cell.angle_beta   90.00
_cell.angle_gamma   90.00
#
_symmetry.space_group_name_H-M   'P 1'
#
loop_
_entity.id
_entity.type
_entity.pdbx_description
1 polymer ?
#
loop_
_entity_poly.entity_id
_entity_poly.type
_entity_poly.pdbx_seq_one_letter_code
_entity_poly.pdbx_strand_id
1 'polypeptide(L)'
;MFRKNSIIQHLPILILSFLIVPVISGQQFKDTLKYRTNPNYELQTKMFGLYKTSQADIIMLGNSLTAGANWGELLGRSNAVGRGIPGDIIQGYNVRVNDILKLKPKIVFVLGGLNDI
;
A
#
# COMPACT_ATOMS: atom_id res chain seq x y z
N MET A 1 -36.20 -51.52 -32.82
CA MET A 1 -36.67 -50.47 -31.89
C MET A 1 -35.65 -50.35 -30.76
N PHE A 2 -34.69 -49.42 -30.87
CA PHE A 2 -33.74 -49.10 -29.79
C PHE A 2 -33.68 -47.58 -29.66
N ARG A 3 -34.36 -47.04 -28.65
CA ARG A 3 -34.23 -45.63 -28.26
C ARG A 3 -32.83 -45.46 -27.66
N LYS A 4 -31.91 -44.81 -28.37
CA LYS A 4 -30.65 -44.33 -27.80
C LYS A 4 -30.99 -43.27 -26.75
N ASN A 5 -30.63 -43.51 -25.50
CA ASN A 5 -30.84 -42.57 -24.41
C ASN A 5 -30.09 -41.26 -24.70
N SER A 6 -30.87 -40.18 -24.87
CA SER A 6 -30.38 -38.83 -25.19
C SER A 6 -29.49 -38.20 -24.11
N ILE A 7 -29.31 -38.89 -22.98
CA ILE A 7 -28.53 -38.43 -21.82
C ILE A 7 -27.01 -38.64 -22.06
N ILE A 8 -26.62 -39.70 -22.79
CA ILE A 8 -25.20 -40.07 -22.94
C ILE A 8 -24.45 -39.10 -23.87
N GLN A 9 -25.15 -38.49 -24.83
CA GLN A 9 -24.58 -37.54 -25.80
C GLN A 9 -24.26 -36.15 -25.22
N HIS A 10 -24.79 -35.80 -24.04
CA HIS A 10 -24.51 -34.53 -23.36
C HIS A 10 -23.55 -34.66 -22.16
N LEU A 11 -23.24 -35.90 -21.75
CA LEU A 11 -22.29 -36.22 -20.69
C LEU A 11 -20.86 -35.64 -20.90
N PRO A 12 -20.26 -35.65 -22.11
CA PRO A 12 -18.93 -35.07 -22.31
C PRO A 12 -18.91 -33.53 -22.22
N ILE A 13 -20.02 -32.86 -22.56
CA ILE A 13 -20.14 -31.40 -22.50
C ILE A 13 -20.20 -30.92 -21.03
N LEU A 14 -20.94 -31.66 -20.18
CA LEU A 14 -21.01 -31.40 -18.74
C LEU A 14 -19.66 -31.57 -18.05
N ILE A 15 -18.88 -32.59 -18.41
CA ILE A 15 -17.52 -32.81 -17.87
C ILE A 15 -16.57 -31.67 -18.29
N LEU A 16 -16.66 -31.21 -19.54
CA LEU A 16 -15.83 -30.11 -20.05
C LEU A 16 -16.15 -28.78 -19.33
N SER A 17 -17.43 -28.50 -19.04
CA SER A 17 -17.82 -27.32 -18.26
C SER A 17 -17.31 -27.36 -16.81
N PHE A 18 -17.19 -28.54 -16.20
CA PHE A 18 -16.74 -28.68 -14.81
C PHE A 18 -15.23 -28.51 -14.66
N LEU A 19 -14.44 -28.75 -15.71
CA LEU A 19 -12.98 -28.59 -15.71
C LEU A 19 -12.51 -27.14 -15.95
N ILE A 20 -13.36 -26.26 -16.46
CA ILE A 20 -13.00 -24.86 -16.77
C ILE A 20 -13.24 -23.94 -15.55
N VAL A 21 -14.21 -24.27 -14.69
CA VAL A 21 -14.58 -23.46 -13.52
C VAL A 21 -13.48 -23.34 -12.43
N PRO A 22 -12.65 -24.36 -12.10
CA PRO A 22 -11.68 -24.21 -11.02
C PRO A 22 -10.47 -23.35 -11.39
N VAL A 23 -10.28 -23.00 -12.68
CA VAL A 23 -9.17 -22.15 -13.13
C VAL A 23 -9.39 -20.67 -12.76
N ILE A 24 -10.65 -20.22 -12.67
CA ILE A 24 -10.97 -18.81 -12.38
C ILE A 24 -10.82 -18.49 -10.88
N SER A 25 -11.00 -19.48 -10.00
CA SER A 25 -11.00 -19.27 -8.54
C SER A 25 -9.62 -19.15 -7.90
N GLY A 26 -8.53 -19.33 -8.66
CA GLY A 26 -7.15 -19.43 -8.13
C GLY A 26 -6.20 -18.30 -8.51
N GLN A 27 -6.60 -17.33 -9.32
CA GLN A 27 -5.74 -16.18 -9.63
C GLN A 27 -5.78 -15.16 -8.49
N GLN A 28 -4.98 -15.41 -7.46
CA GLN A 28 -4.67 -14.39 -6.46
C GLN A 28 -3.89 -13.27 -7.15
N PHE A 29 -4.55 -12.12 -7.35
CA PHE A 29 -3.88 -10.92 -7.86
C PHE A 29 -2.71 -10.59 -6.95
N LYS A 30 -1.48 -10.78 -7.44
CA LYS A 30 -0.27 -10.35 -6.74
C LYS A 30 -0.34 -8.83 -6.67
N ASP A 31 -0.33 -8.27 -5.47
CA ASP A 31 -0.42 -6.82 -5.28
C ASP A 31 0.67 -6.13 -6.10
N THR A 32 0.25 -5.36 -7.11
CA THR A 32 1.16 -4.70 -8.05
C THR A 32 1.82 -3.46 -7.41
N LEU A 33 1.30 -3.01 -6.27
CA LEU A 33 1.78 -1.81 -5.60
C LEU A 33 2.96 -2.14 -4.70
N LYS A 34 4.18 -1.90 -5.21
CA LYS A 34 5.45 -2.21 -4.51
C LYS A 34 5.53 -1.67 -3.08
N TYR A 35 4.91 -0.52 -2.78
CA TYR A 35 4.93 0.05 -1.43
C TYR A 35 4.17 -0.83 -0.41
N ARG A 36 3.19 -1.62 -0.83
CA ARG A 36 2.38 -2.48 0.06
C ARG A 36 3.12 -3.72 0.52
N THR A 37 4.14 -4.16 -0.21
CA THR A 37 4.99 -5.27 0.22
C THR A 37 6.02 -4.85 1.27
N ASN A 38 6.13 -3.55 1.58
CA ASN A 38 7.01 -3.03 2.63
C ASN A 38 6.32 -3.15 4.01
N PRO A 39 6.79 -4.01 4.92
CA PRO A 39 6.17 -4.17 6.24
C PRO A 39 6.23 -2.90 7.09
N ASN A 40 7.23 -2.04 6.87
CA ASN A 40 7.33 -0.76 7.56
C ASN A 40 6.23 0.21 7.13
N TYR A 41 5.70 0.07 5.91
CA TYR A 41 4.69 0.99 5.39
C TYR A 41 3.40 0.90 6.20
N GLU A 42 2.89 -0.32 6.39
CA GLU A 42 1.66 -0.55 7.16
C GLU A 42 1.87 -0.19 8.65
N LEU A 43 3.00 -0.60 9.22
CA LEU A 43 3.31 -0.29 10.62
C LEU A 43 3.37 1.22 10.86
N GLN A 44 4.15 1.95 10.06
CA GLN A 44 4.37 3.38 10.26
C GLN A 44 3.11 4.21 9.97
N THR A 45 2.34 3.87 8.94
CA THR A 45 1.07 4.58 8.65
C THR A 45 0.06 4.40 9.78
N LYS A 46 -0.04 3.20 10.37
CA LYS A 46 -0.84 2.97 11.58
C LYS A 46 -0.32 3.78 12.77
N MET A 47 0.99 3.75 13.02
CA MET A 47 1.59 4.53 14.12
C MET A 47 1.32 6.03 13.97
N PHE A 48 1.50 6.59 12.77
CA PHE A 48 1.18 7.99 12.50
C PHE A 48 -0.29 8.33 12.73
N GLY A 49 -1.21 7.40 12.42
CA GLY A 49 -2.63 7.55 12.71
C GLY A 49 -2.98 7.54 14.20
N LEU A 50 -2.12 6.98 15.06
CA LEU A 50 -2.30 6.97 16.51
C LEU A 50 -1.71 8.21 17.20
N TYR A 51 -0.87 8.97 16.52
CA TYR A 51 -0.25 10.16 17.10
C TYR A 51 -1.30 11.25 17.35
N LYS A 52 -1.22 11.89 18.52
CA LYS A 52 -2.13 12.99 18.90
C LYS A 52 -1.84 14.32 18.19
N THR A 53 -0.84 14.35 17.30
CA THR A 53 -0.48 15.55 16.53
C THR A 53 -1.64 15.91 15.60
N SER A 54 -2.32 17.02 15.89
CA SER A 54 -3.39 17.58 15.05
C SER A 54 -2.90 18.69 14.12
N GLN A 55 -1.74 19.29 14.40
CA GLN A 55 -1.09 20.29 13.58
C GLN A 55 0.44 20.16 13.67
N ALA A 56 1.14 20.36 12.54
CA ALA A 56 2.59 20.48 12.49
C ALA A 56 2.98 21.48 11.39
N ASP A 57 3.74 22.52 11.73
CA ASP A 57 4.10 23.57 10.76
C ASP A 57 5.14 23.09 9.75
N ILE A 58 6.05 22.20 10.18
CA ILE A 58 7.13 21.66 9.36
C ILE A 58 6.99 20.14 9.32
N ILE A 59 6.90 19.57 8.12
CA ILE A 59 6.86 18.12 7.94
C ILE A 59 8.01 17.67 7.06
N MET A 60 8.75 16.68 7.55
CA MET A 60 9.77 15.97 6.77
C MET A 60 9.12 14.70 6.23
N LEU A 61 8.81 14.67 4.93
CA LEU A 61 8.19 13.53 4.23
C LEU A 61 9.26 12.75 3.46
N GLY A 62 9.40 11.45 3.72
CA GLY A 62 10.36 10.65 2.96
C GLY A 62 10.49 9.19 3.34
N ASN A 63 11.67 8.63 3.06
CA ASN A 63 12.01 7.22 3.29
C ASN A 63 12.84 7.01 4.59
N SER A 64 13.72 6.00 4.59
CA SER A 64 14.65 5.67 5.68
C SER A 64 15.53 6.84 6.12
N LEU A 65 16.02 7.65 5.17
CA LEU A 65 16.84 8.82 5.48
C LEU A 65 16.07 9.87 6.29
N THR A 66 14.77 10.01 6.00
CA THR A 66 13.88 10.89 6.76
C THR A 66 13.46 10.28 8.10
N ALA A 67 13.34 8.96 8.18
CA ALA A 67 12.95 8.26 9.41
C ALA A 67 14.05 8.31 10.50
N GLY A 68 15.31 8.48 10.11
CA GLY A 68 16.47 8.37 11.01
C GLY A 68 16.70 9.54 11.96
N ALA A 69 15.80 10.53 12.05
CA ALA A 69 15.99 11.71 12.89
C ALA A 69 14.75 12.06 13.72
N ASN A 70 14.99 12.54 14.95
CA ASN A 70 14.00 13.28 15.72
C ASN A 70 13.99 14.74 15.27
N TRP A 71 13.21 15.06 14.25
CA TRP A 71 13.21 16.38 13.61
C TRP A 71 12.85 17.53 14.54
N GLY A 72 12.02 17.30 15.55
CA GLY A 72 11.67 18.34 16.51
C GLY A 72 12.84 18.71 17.41
N GLU A 73 13.62 17.72 17.84
CA GLU A 73 14.83 17.91 18.62
C GLU A 73 15.96 18.48 17.77
N LEU A 74 16.19 17.89 16.59
CA LEU A 74 17.26 18.28 15.67
C LEU A 74 17.16 19.76 15.23
N LEU A 75 15.93 20.24 15.00
CA LEU A 75 15.69 21.61 14.57
C LEU A 75 15.37 22.57 15.73
N GLY A 76 15.30 22.09 16.97
CA GLY A 76 14.85 22.89 18.11
C GLY A 76 13.42 23.42 17.94
N ARG A 77 12.55 22.65 17.29
CA ARG A 77 11.17 23.05 16.93
C ARG A 77 10.17 21.95 17.22
N SER A 78 9.40 22.11 18.30
CA SER A 78 8.39 21.12 18.71
C SER A 78 7.26 20.88 17.68
N ASN A 79 7.05 21.81 16.75
CA ASN A 79 6.09 21.70 15.65
C ASN A 79 6.68 21.14 14.34
N ALA A 80 7.93 20.64 14.37
CA ALA A 80 8.55 19.90 13.28
C ALA A 80 8.40 18.39 13.50
N VAL A 81 7.86 17.68 12.51
CA VAL A 81 7.62 16.23 12.63
C VAL A 81 8.17 15.44 11.44
N GLY A 82 8.69 14.25 11.75
CA GLY A 82 9.06 13.26 10.75
C GLY A 82 7.87 12.41 10.30
N ARG A 83 7.74 12.21 8.99
CA ARG A 83 6.82 11.27 8.34
C ARG A 83 7.60 10.39 7.36
N GLY A 84 8.76 9.90 7.83
CA GLY A 84 9.64 8.99 7.12
C GLY A 84 9.22 7.53 7.30
N ILE A 85 9.23 6.75 6.21
CA ILE A 85 8.97 5.31 6.24
C ILE A 85 10.16 4.57 5.61
N PRO A 86 10.92 3.75 6.36
CA PRO A 86 12.02 2.97 5.79
C PRO A 86 11.57 2.12 4.60
N GLY A 87 12.31 2.19 3.48
CA GLY A 87 11.98 1.45 2.25
C GLY A 87 10.79 1.99 1.45
N ASP A 88 10.20 3.13 1.83
CA ASP A 88 9.07 3.71 1.09
C ASP A 88 9.52 4.35 -0.24
N ILE A 89 8.59 4.38 -1.19
CA ILE A 89 8.78 4.76 -2.61
C ILE A 89 7.82 5.89 -2.99
N ILE A 90 8.02 6.56 -4.13
CA ILE A 90 7.20 7.71 -4.55
C ILE A 90 5.71 7.36 -4.62
N GLN A 91 5.37 6.14 -5.08
CA GLN A 91 3.97 5.70 -5.11
C GLN A 91 3.34 5.63 -3.71
N GLY A 92 4.09 5.19 -2.69
CA GLY A 92 3.61 5.17 -1.31
C GLY A 92 3.43 6.58 -0.75
N TYR A 93 4.26 7.54 -1.16
CA TYR A 93 4.14 8.94 -0.73
C TYR A 93 2.83 9.53 -1.22
N ASN A 94 2.48 9.27 -2.48
CA ASN A 94 1.24 9.72 -3.09
C ASN A 94 0.01 9.22 -2.32
N VAL A 95 0.02 7.97 -1.85
CA VAL A 95 -1.11 7.37 -1.12
C VAL A 95 -1.35 8.04 0.24
N ARG A 96 -0.28 8.49 0.91
CA ARG A 96 -0.36 9.09 2.25
C ARG A 96 -0.27 10.62 2.27
N VAL A 97 -0.21 11.29 1.12
CA VAL A 97 -0.09 12.75 1.04
C VAL A 97 -1.24 13.46 1.74
N ASN A 98 -2.46 12.91 1.65
CA ASN A 98 -3.62 13.49 2.33
C ASN A 98 -3.47 13.51 3.85
N ASP A 99 -2.81 12.51 4.44
CA ASP A 99 -2.55 12.48 5.88
C ASP A 99 -1.51 13.54 6.28
N ILE A 100 -0.59 13.89 5.38
CA ILE A 100 0.34 15.00 5.56
C ILE A 100 -0.43 16.33 5.55
N LEU A 101 -1.32 16.52 4.58
CA LEU A 101 -2.09 17.76 4.44
C LEU A 101 -3.09 18.00 5.59
N LYS A 102 -3.64 16.93 6.20
CA LYS A 102 -4.51 17.03 7.39
C LYS A 102 -3.83 17.73 8.57
N LEU A 103 -2.51 17.68 8.66
CA LEU A 103 -1.72 18.35 9.70
C LEU A 103 -1.52 19.85 9.46
N LYS A 104 -2.09 20.39 8.38
CA LYS A 104 -2.05 21.82 7.99
C LYS A 104 -0.62 22.41 8.02
N PRO A 105 0.35 21.79 7.32
CA PRO A 105 1.72 22.28 7.31
C PRO A 105 1.84 23.63 6.64
N LYS A 106 2.82 24.42 7.10
CA LYS A 106 3.29 25.61 6.40
C LYS A 106 4.32 25.24 5.33
N ILE A 107 5.17 24.25 5.64
CA ILE A 107 6.24 23.78 4.76
C ILE A 107 6.35 22.25 4.86
N VAL A 108 6.51 21.60 3.71
CA VAL A 108 6.82 20.17 3.61
C VAL A 108 8.13 20.00 2.86
N PHE A 109 9.12 19.38 3.49
CA PHE A 109 10.36 18.95 2.86
C PHE A 109 10.18 17.51 2.38
N VAL A 110 10.49 17.24 1.11
CA VAL A 110 10.30 15.92 0.50
C VAL A 110 11.65 15.35 0.09
N LEU A 111 11.94 14.12 0.54
CA LEU A 111 13.12 13.35 0.14
C LEU A 111 12.71 11.93 -0.23
N GLY A 112 12.88 11.54 -1.49
CA GLY A 112 12.51 10.21 -2.00
C GLY A 112 13.10 9.91 -3.37
N GLY A 113 12.75 8.75 -3.94
CA GLY A 113 13.18 8.31 -5.27
C GLY A 113 14.28 7.26 -5.26
N LEU A 114 15.12 7.19 -4.21
CA LEU A 114 16.21 6.20 -4.13
C LEU A 114 15.70 4.75 -4.16
N ASN A 115 14.58 4.47 -3.50
CA ASN A 115 14.00 3.12 -3.40
C ASN A 115 13.16 2.74 -4.63
N ASP A 116 12.96 3.66 -5.58
CA ASP A 116 12.18 3.45 -6.79
C ASP A 116 13.03 2.87 -7.94
N ILE A 117 14.37 3.00 -7.83
CA ILE A 117 15.39 2.53 -8.78
C ILE A 117 15.61 1.01 -8.66
#